data_AF-K0C412-F1
#
_entry.id   AF-K0C412-F1
#
_cell.length_a   1.000
_cell.length_b   1.000
_cell.length_c   1.000
_cell.angle_alpha   90.00
_cell.angle_beta   90.00
_cell.angle_gamma   90.00
#
_symmetry.space_group_name_H-M   'P 1'
#
loop_
_entity.id
_entity.type
_entity.pdbx_description
1 polymer ?
#
loop_
_entity_poly.entity_id
_entity_poly.type
_entity_poly.pdbx_seq_one_letter_code
_entity_poly.pdbx_strand_id
1 'polypeptide(L)'
;MLKRVDLQKLIEIFIYKNLERKEYQVKKQFAKELLTWNRLDLAFKLFYLDNVDVYPELAKEVYREDIRSQTLGTFIELGNESGKNCFESYIESFSATYESIKEEGFSRDKTLVPLSSNGAILNGAHRVASAIQLNKIVSTVMTEEVDMVADYQYFLDRGVCTKHLDLVVQKFIEYSKDDIYIAFLWPSGVGHRNEVEKMFSNILYKKEIKLAARGAFNLLVELYKHMDWVGTSEDGFGGVKQKLIECFPELESFQVIFFQSESIEKVQKIKEKIRGVYNIGYSSIHITDTKEEAIRMSQLLCNENGLHFLNYAKPYEFLETYKRLDKFKQFLLRNSIKFNDVIIDGSTTLSLYGLRESADLDFLVLDDSSIVVSNKCFETHDSELKYHGKGKTELIYDSRNYFIFYGLKFITFSQLYSMKTNRNEQKDRNDCLIMKASLNGKSYRKLNAQFKQKLFYTKIRMRHSFDRQVKSTLEWLGLYDCVRSAFRRFKNLK
;
A
#
# COMPACT_ATOMS: atom_id res chain seq x y z
N MET A 1 -15.03 33.69 20.61
CA MET A 1 -15.69 34.27 19.41
C MET A 1 -14.77 35.32 18.81
N LEU A 2 -14.83 35.56 17.51
CA LEU A 2 -14.22 36.71 16.83
C LEU A 2 -15.32 37.51 16.13
N LYS A 3 -15.18 38.84 16.03
CA LYS A 3 -16.12 39.64 15.23
C LYS A 3 -15.83 39.40 13.76
N ARG A 4 -16.85 39.53 12.90
CA ARG A 4 -16.69 39.42 11.44
C ARG A 4 -15.50 40.26 10.95
N VAL A 5 -15.40 41.53 11.36
CA VAL A 5 -14.32 42.44 10.94
C VAL A 5 -12.91 41.90 11.25
N ASP A 6 -12.75 41.14 12.33
CA ASP A 6 -11.45 40.57 12.73
C ASP A 6 -11.03 39.41 11.80
N LEU A 7 -11.96 38.83 11.03
CA LEU A 7 -11.69 37.72 10.11
C LEU A 7 -11.15 38.15 8.75
N GLN A 8 -11.29 39.42 8.36
CA GLN A 8 -11.00 39.88 6.99
C GLN A 8 -9.60 39.54 6.48
N LYS A 9 -8.62 39.45 7.39
CA LYS A 9 -7.21 39.11 7.07
C LYS A 9 -6.81 37.70 7.48
N LEU A 10 -7.70 36.94 8.12
CA LEU A 10 -7.40 35.61 8.65
C LEU A 10 -7.92 34.48 7.77
N ILE A 11 -8.86 34.76 6.86
CA ILE A 11 -9.44 33.82 5.89
C ILE A 11 -9.45 34.42 4.48
N GLU A 12 -9.68 33.59 3.47
CA GLU A 12 -9.70 34.02 2.07
C GLU A 12 -10.82 35.01 1.76
N ILE A 13 -10.51 36.01 0.92
CA ILE A 13 -11.38 37.19 0.70
C ILE A 13 -12.75 36.82 0.15
N PHE A 14 -12.83 35.78 -0.68
CA PHE A 14 -14.09 35.33 -1.28
C PHE A 14 -15.01 34.67 -0.24
N ILE A 15 -14.45 33.97 0.76
CA ILE A 15 -15.20 33.41 1.89
C ILE A 15 -15.66 34.54 2.82
N TYR A 16 -14.76 35.49 3.11
CA TYR A 16 -15.08 36.65 3.95
C TYR A 16 -16.27 37.47 3.42
N LYS A 17 -16.35 37.63 2.09
CA LYS A 17 -17.44 38.37 1.44
C LYS A 17 -18.82 37.72 1.68
N ASN A 18 -18.87 36.40 1.81
CA ASN A 18 -20.12 35.66 2.00
C ASN A 18 -20.55 35.54 3.48
N LEU A 19 -19.70 35.93 4.44
CA LEU A 19 -20.04 35.88 5.86
C LEU A 19 -21.24 36.78 6.21
N GLU A 20 -22.26 36.24 6.88
CA GLU A 20 -23.47 36.99 7.23
C GLU A 20 -23.56 37.35 8.73
N ARG A 21 -22.95 36.57 9.61
CA ARG A 21 -23.07 36.73 11.06
C ARG A 21 -22.17 37.86 11.59
N LYS A 22 -22.52 38.37 12.77
CA LYS A 22 -21.72 39.39 13.47
C LYS A 22 -20.48 38.82 14.16
N GLU A 23 -20.60 37.58 14.66
CA GLU A 23 -19.56 36.90 15.40
C GLU A 23 -19.46 35.43 15.00
N TYR A 24 -18.24 34.91 15.11
CA TYR A 24 -17.87 33.58 14.63
C TYR A 24 -17.13 32.79 15.70
N GLN A 25 -17.44 31.50 15.78
CA GLN A 25 -16.77 30.60 16.70
C GLN A 25 -15.42 30.16 16.11
N VAL A 26 -14.36 30.37 16.88
CA VAL A 26 -13.03 29.85 16.58
C VAL A 26 -12.72 28.71 17.54
N LYS A 27 -12.25 27.57 17.00
CA LYS A 27 -11.87 26.39 17.77
C LYS A 27 -10.45 25.98 17.45
N LYS A 28 -9.79 25.34 18.41
CA LYS A 28 -8.54 24.61 18.19
C LYS A 28 -8.87 23.13 18.14
N GLN A 29 -8.34 22.42 17.15
CA GLN A 29 -8.51 20.97 17.03
C GLN A 29 -7.33 20.34 16.28
N PHE A 30 -7.14 19.03 16.44
CA PHE A 30 -6.10 18.33 15.70
C PHE A 30 -6.42 18.37 14.20
N ALA A 31 -5.42 18.65 13.36
CA ALA A 31 -5.63 18.76 11.93
C ALA A 31 -6.18 17.47 11.31
N LYS A 32 -5.82 16.30 11.87
CA LYS A 32 -6.34 14.99 11.43
C LYS A 32 -7.85 14.85 11.51
N GLU A 33 -8.50 15.59 12.41
CA GLU A 33 -9.97 15.59 12.56
C GLU A 33 -10.67 16.28 11.39
N LEU A 34 -9.91 16.99 10.54
CA LEU A 34 -10.41 17.64 9.33
C LEU A 34 -10.28 16.78 8.07
N LEU A 35 -9.62 15.62 8.16
CA LEU A 35 -9.48 14.69 7.04
C LEU A 35 -10.81 13.94 6.85
N THR A 36 -11.63 14.44 5.93
CA THR A 36 -13.02 14.02 5.71
C THR A 36 -13.20 13.45 4.30
N TRP A 37 -14.14 12.52 4.14
CA TRP A 37 -14.38 11.78 2.88
C TRP A 37 -14.54 12.67 1.64
N ASN A 38 -15.09 13.88 1.80
CA ASN A 38 -15.32 14.86 0.75
C ASN A 38 -14.09 15.74 0.45
N ARG A 39 -12.94 15.45 1.08
CA ARG A 39 -11.68 16.21 0.96
C ARG A 39 -10.50 15.29 0.60
N LEU A 40 -10.69 14.46 -0.42
CA LEU A 40 -9.66 13.54 -0.92
C LEU A 40 -8.42 14.30 -1.43
N ASP A 41 -8.57 15.56 -1.82
CA ASP A 41 -7.47 16.46 -2.20
C ASP A 41 -6.39 16.63 -1.11
N LEU A 42 -6.75 16.44 0.18
CA LEU A 42 -5.78 16.43 1.26
C LEU A 42 -4.85 15.21 1.17
N ALA A 43 -5.37 14.05 0.74
CA ALA A 43 -4.57 12.84 0.63
C ALA A 43 -3.54 12.90 -0.51
N PHE A 44 -3.83 13.62 -1.61
CA PHE A 44 -2.83 13.95 -2.63
C PHE A 44 -1.67 14.76 -2.04
N LYS A 45 -1.99 15.76 -1.22
CA LYS A 45 -1.00 16.63 -0.57
C LYS A 45 -0.19 15.87 0.48
N LEU A 46 -0.82 14.99 1.25
CA LEU A 46 -0.13 14.09 2.18
C LEU A 46 0.80 13.12 1.45
N PHE A 47 0.35 12.57 0.32
CA PHE A 47 1.19 11.72 -0.51
C PHE A 47 2.43 12.48 -1.01
N TYR A 48 2.25 13.73 -1.45
CA TYR A 48 3.37 14.59 -1.84
C TYR A 48 4.35 14.80 -0.69
N LEU A 49 3.88 15.23 0.49
CA LEU A 49 4.74 15.52 1.64
C LEU A 49 5.55 14.30 2.11
N ASP A 50 4.96 13.10 2.06
CA ASP A 50 5.64 11.86 2.46
C ASP A 50 6.71 11.40 1.47
N ASN A 51 6.61 11.81 0.21
CA ASN A 51 7.43 11.26 -0.86
C ASN A 51 8.35 12.28 -1.53
N VAL A 52 8.17 13.59 -1.31
CA VAL A 52 8.93 14.63 -2.02
C VAL A 52 10.44 14.54 -1.77
N ASP A 53 10.86 14.16 -0.57
CA ASP A 53 12.28 14.06 -0.21
C ASP A 53 12.93 12.74 -0.65
N VAL A 54 12.13 11.68 -0.84
CA VAL A 54 12.62 10.31 -1.13
C VAL A 54 12.45 9.92 -2.59
N TYR A 55 11.31 10.26 -3.21
CA TYR A 55 11.04 10.04 -4.62
C TYR A 55 10.26 11.19 -5.25
N PRO A 56 10.93 12.35 -5.49
CA PRO A 56 10.29 13.59 -5.94
C PRO A 56 9.45 13.43 -7.21
N GLU A 57 9.86 12.56 -8.14
CA GLU A 57 9.19 12.44 -9.43
C GLU A 57 7.78 11.86 -9.29
N LEU A 58 7.60 10.80 -8.50
CA LEU A 58 6.27 10.26 -8.22
C LEU A 58 5.44 11.20 -7.33
N ALA A 59 6.08 11.86 -6.36
CA ALA A 59 5.41 12.84 -5.50
C ALA A 59 4.81 13.98 -6.33
N LYS A 60 5.60 14.55 -7.25
CA LYS A 60 5.16 15.60 -8.18
C LYS A 60 4.15 15.07 -9.20
N GLU A 61 4.32 13.86 -9.73
CA GLU A 61 3.36 13.22 -10.63
C GLU A 61 1.96 13.18 -10.00
N VAL A 62 1.85 12.65 -8.78
CA VAL A 62 0.56 12.53 -8.07
C VAL A 62 0.01 13.90 -7.67
N TYR A 63 0.85 14.81 -7.14
CA TYR A 63 0.40 16.16 -6.77
C TYR A 63 -0.08 16.98 -7.98
N ARG A 64 0.54 16.78 -9.15
CA ARG A 64 0.13 17.45 -10.38
C ARG A 64 -1.31 17.10 -10.77
N GLU A 65 -1.75 15.86 -10.55
CA GLU A 65 -3.14 15.46 -10.83
C GLU A 65 -4.16 16.16 -9.95
N ASP A 66 -3.82 16.44 -8.69
CA ASP A 66 -4.65 17.26 -7.81
C ASP A 66 -4.80 18.68 -8.37
N ILE A 67 -3.67 19.39 -8.57
CA ILE A 67 -3.70 20.77 -9.05
C ILE A 67 -4.32 20.88 -10.45
N ARG A 68 -4.04 19.94 -11.35
CA ARG A 68 -4.66 19.86 -12.68
C ARG A 68 -6.18 19.76 -12.56
N SER A 69 -6.67 18.92 -11.66
CA SER A 69 -8.12 18.74 -11.43
C SER A 69 -8.75 20.00 -10.85
N GLN A 70 -8.11 20.63 -9.87
CA GLN A 70 -8.64 21.84 -9.23
C GLN A 70 -8.68 23.06 -10.15
N THR A 71 -7.75 23.15 -11.10
CA THR A 71 -7.59 24.29 -12.02
C THR A 71 -8.13 24.03 -13.43
N LEU A 72 -8.78 22.88 -13.65
CA LEU A 72 -9.21 22.41 -14.98
C LEU A 72 -8.07 22.43 -16.02
N GLY A 73 -6.85 22.10 -15.56
CA GLY A 73 -5.64 22.01 -16.38
C GLY A 73 -4.94 23.34 -16.68
N THR A 74 -5.45 24.46 -16.18
CA THR A 74 -4.83 25.77 -16.41
C THR A 74 -3.61 26.02 -15.53
N PHE A 75 -3.54 25.39 -14.35
CA PHE A 75 -2.53 25.68 -13.31
C PHE A 75 -2.51 27.17 -12.89
N ILE A 76 -3.65 27.85 -12.98
CA ILE A 76 -3.83 29.23 -12.52
C ILE A 76 -4.77 29.22 -11.31
N GLU A 77 -4.34 29.79 -10.20
CA GLU A 77 -5.16 29.93 -8.99
C GLU A 77 -6.11 31.12 -9.13
N LEU A 78 -7.43 30.87 -9.01
CA LEU A 78 -8.43 31.93 -9.01
C LEU A 78 -8.21 32.90 -7.84
N GLY A 79 -8.07 34.18 -8.15
CA GLY A 79 -7.77 35.25 -7.18
C GLY A 79 -6.29 35.39 -6.81
N ASN A 80 -5.39 34.66 -7.45
CA ASN A 80 -3.93 34.80 -7.32
C ASN A 80 -3.22 34.57 -8.67
N GLU A 81 -3.80 35.11 -9.73
CA GLU A 81 -3.41 34.85 -11.12
C GLU A 81 -1.99 35.33 -11.43
N SER A 82 -1.45 36.30 -10.69
CA SER A 82 -0.09 36.79 -10.86
C SER A 82 0.96 36.03 -10.05
N GLY A 83 0.55 35.29 -9.01
CA GLY A 83 1.46 34.63 -8.06
C GLY A 83 1.49 33.10 -8.15
N LYS A 84 0.41 32.47 -8.61
CA LYS A 84 0.35 31.03 -8.90
C LYS A 84 -0.30 30.77 -10.25
N ASN A 85 0.54 30.79 -11.29
CA ASN A 85 0.13 30.64 -12.69
C ASN A 85 0.82 29.48 -13.42
N CYS A 86 1.66 28.71 -12.71
CA CYS A 86 2.22 27.46 -13.19
C CYS A 86 2.32 26.45 -12.04
N PHE A 87 2.56 25.19 -12.36
CA PHE A 87 2.65 24.11 -11.37
C PHE A 87 3.80 24.31 -10.38
N GLU A 88 4.92 24.87 -10.83
CA GLU A 88 6.09 25.15 -10.01
C GLU A 88 5.76 26.16 -8.89
N SER A 89 4.95 27.19 -9.17
CA SER A 89 4.48 28.12 -8.14
C SER A 89 3.66 27.44 -7.04
N TYR A 90 2.89 26.40 -7.38
CA TYR A 90 2.17 25.60 -6.38
C TYR A 90 3.10 24.76 -5.51
N ILE A 91 4.19 24.24 -6.09
CA ILE A 91 5.22 23.50 -5.33
C ILE A 91 5.91 24.45 -4.35
N GLU A 92 6.41 25.59 -4.83
CA GLU A 92 7.13 26.58 -4.01
C GLU A 92 6.26 27.09 -2.85
N SER A 93 5.01 27.45 -3.15
CA SER A 93 4.08 27.92 -2.13
C SER A 93 3.71 26.83 -1.12
N PHE A 94 3.57 25.58 -1.55
CA PHE A 94 3.28 24.47 -0.64
C PHE A 94 4.48 24.18 0.27
N SER A 95 5.69 24.12 -0.29
CA SER A 95 6.93 23.93 0.49
C SER A 95 7.13 25.05 1.52
N ALA A 96 6.93 26.32 1.13
CA ALA A 96 7.01 27.44 2.06
C ALA A 96 5.96 27.34 3.19
N THR A 97 4.74 26.91 2.86
CA THR A 97 3.68 26.67 3.85
C THR A 97 4.05 25.55 4.83
N TYR A 98 4.61 24.46 4.31
CA TYR A 98 5.02 23.32 5.12
C TYR A 98 6.16 23.68 6.08
N GLU A 99 7.24 24.30 5.59
CA GLU A 99 8.37 24.70 6.43
C GLU A 99 7.95 25.74 7.49
N SER A 100 7.10 26.72 7.14
CA SER A 100 6.57 27.66 8.13
C SER A 100 5.80 26.96 9.27
N ILE A 101 4.93 25.98 8.95
CA ILE A 101 4.18 25.24 9.98
C ILE A 101 5.10 24.30 10.79
N LYS A 102 6.15 23.76 10.16
CA LYS A 102 7.13 22.89 10.81
C LYS A 102 7.99 23.64 11.82
N GLU A 103 8.47 24.82 11.46
CA GLU A 103 9.34 25.66 12.28
C GLU A 103 8.56 26.43 13.37
N GLU A 104 7.47 27.09 12.98
CA GLU A 104 6.75 28.04 13.86
C GLU A 104 5.44 27.46 14.42
N GLY A 105 4.93 26.36 13.87
CA GLY A 105 3.59 25.85 14.15
C GLY A 105 2.49 26.60 13.40
N PHE A 106 1.24 26.17 13.58
CA PHE A 106 0.09 26.86 13.01
C PHE A 106 -0.27 28.10 13.84
N SER A 107 -0.10 29.30 13.28
CA SER A 107 -0.41 30.56 13.95
C SER A 107 -1.82 31.07 13.66
N ARG A 108 -2.65 31.13 14.71
CA ARG A 108 -4.00 31.70 14.69
C ARG A 108 -4.02 33.17 14.26
N ASP A 109 -2.97 33.91 14.61
CA ASP A 109 -2.90 35.35 14.35
C ASP A 109 -2.51 35.65 12.89
N LYS A 110 -1.95 34.66 12.19
CA LYS A 110 -1.65 34.73 10.76
C LYS A 110 -2.80 34.20 9.90
N THR A 111 -3.47 33.13 10.32
CA THR A 111 -4.49 32.46 9.49
C THR A 111 -5.42 31.57 10.30
N LEU A 112 -6.64 31.37 9.78
CA LEU A 112 -7.62 30.41 10.24
C LEU A 112 -7.97 29.45 9.10
N VAL A 113 -8.36 28.22 9.44
CA VAL A 113 -8.95 27.28 8.47
C VAL A 113 -10.46 27.49 8.45
N PRO A 114 -11.04 28.01 7.35
CA PRO A 114 -12.48 28.17 7.23
C PRO A 114 -13.14 26.82 7.01
N LEU A 115 -14.19 26.57 7.79
CA LEU A 115 -14.99 25.36 7.72
C LEU A 115 -16.42 25.71 7.30
N SER A 116 -17.04 24.80 6.56
CA SER A 116 -18.45 24.84 6.17
C SER A 116 -19.35 24.70 7.40
N SER A 117 -20.65 24.90 7.18
CA SER A 117 -21.68 24.63 8.18
C SER A 117 -21.67 23.20 8.73
N ASN A 118 -21.17 22.22 7.97
CA ASN A 118 -21.02 20.81 8.40
C ASN A 118 -19.62 20.47 8.93
N GLY A 119 -18.70 21.44 8.98
CA GLY A 119 -17.36 21.26 9.50
C GLY A 119 -16.32 20.73 8.51
N ALA A 120 -16.70 20.46 7.26
CA ALA A 120 -15.74 20.19 6.18
C ALA A 120 -14.94 21.46 5.85
N ILE A 121 -13.68 21.30 5.45
CA ILE A 121 -12.82 22.44 5.09
C ILE A 121 -13.34 23.10 3.82
N LEU A 122 -13.34 24.43 3.79
CA LEU A 122 -13.65 25.23 2.59
C LEU A 122 -12.39 25.62 1.82
N ASN A 123 -11.32 25.95 2.54
CA ASN A 123 -10.02 26.31 1.96
C ASN A 123 -8.88 26.09 2.96
N GLY A 124 -7.62 26.21 2.51
CA GLY A 124 -6.43 25.96 3.31
C GLY A 124 -5.94 24.52 3.25
N ALA A 125 -6.21 23.81 2.14
CA ALA A 125 -5.84 22.40 1.96
C ALA A 125 -4.35 22.14 2.21
N HIS A 126 -3.46 23.00 1.71
CA HIS A 126 -2.02 22.91 1.97
C HIS A 126 -1.68 23.09 3.46
N ARG A 127 -2.30 24.08 4.12
CA ARG A 127 -2.08 24.33 5.55
C ARG A 127 -2.53 23.15 6.40
N VAL A 128 -3.67 22.56 6.06
CA VAL A 128 -4.23 21.40 6.76
C VAL A 128 -3.37 20.17 6.51
N ALA A 129 -3.02 19.85 5.26
CA ALA A 129 -2.20 18.68 4.94
C ALA A 129 -0.83 18.74 5.64
N SER A 130 -0.16 19.90 5.64
CA SER A 130 1.07 20.12 6.40
C SER A 130 0.86 19.89 7.89
N ALA A 131 -0.21 20.45 8.47
CA ALA A 131 -0.50 20.27 9.89
C ALA A 131 -0.88 18.82 10.25
N ILE A 132 -1.53 18.08 9.36
CA ILE A 132 -1.82 16.64 9.53
C ILE A 132 -0.50 15.86 9.59
N GLN A 133 0.37 16.04 8.58
CA GLN A 133 1.63 15.31 8.48
C GLN A 133 2.54 15.58 9.68
N LEU A 134 2.59 16.83 10.15
CA LEU A 134 3.37 17.27 11.30
C LEU A 134 2.69 17.00 12.66
N ASN A 135 1.51 16.35 12.66
CA ASN A 135 0.69 16.08 13.85
C ASN A 135 0.43 17.33 14.73
N LYS A 136 0.03 18.43 14.09
CA LYS A 136 -0.21 19.73 14.72
C LYS A 136 -1.71 20.02 14.90
N ILE A 137 -1.98 20.95 15.82
CA ILE A 137 -3.30 21.55 16.04
C ILE A 137 -3.44 22.77 15.12
N VAL A 138 -4.63 22.96 14.56
CA VAL A 138 -4.98 24.14 13.76
C VAL A 138 -6.08 24.95 14.44
N SER A 139 -6.16 26.24 14.11
CA SER A 139 -7.28 27.09 14.51
C SER A 139 -8.28 27.20 13.36
N THR A 140 -9.53 26.85 13.62
CA THR A 140 -10.62 26.77 12.64
C THR A 140 -11.70 27.80 12.93
N VAL A 141 -12.43 28.22 11.90
CA VAL A 141 -13.61 29.09 12.04
C VAL A 141 -14.79 28.48 11.32
N MET A 142 -15.91 28.30 12.03
CA MET A 142 -17.15 27.75 11.46
C MET A 142 -17.91 28.83 10.71
N THR A 143 -18.23 28.61 9.44
CA THR A 143 -18.96 29.56 8.60
C THR A 143 -20.34 29.02 8.23
N GLU A 144 -21.12 29.83 7.50
CA GLU A 144 -22.44 29.46 6.98
C GLU A 144 -22.38 28.77 5.61
N GLU A 145 -21.20 28.69 5.00
CA GLU A 145 -21.04 28.16 3.64
C GLU A 145 -21.35 26.65 3.57
N VAL A 146 -21.71 26.22 2.37
CA VAL A 146 -21.88 24.80 2.03
C VAL A 146 -20.54 24.13 1.80
N ASP A 147 -20.51 22.81 1.94
CA ASP A 147 -19.30 22.00 1.79
C ASP A 147 -18.65 22.18 0.40
N MET A 148 -17.33 22.36 0.40
CA MET A 148 -16.51 22.11 -0.77
C MET A 148 -16.31 20.60 -0.92
N VAL A 149 -16.74 20.03 -2.05
CA VAL A 149 -16.59 18.60 -2.33
C VAL A 149 -15.47 18.38 -3.35
N ALA A 150 -14.41 17.71 -2.90
CA ALA A 150 -13.32 17.17 -3.70
C ALA A 150 -13.17 15.67 -3.34
N ASP A 151 -14.21 14.89 -3.60
CA ASP A 151 -14.26 13.44 -3.36
C ASP A 151 -13.66 12.64 -4.53
N TYR A 152 -13.70 11.31 -4.46
CA TYR A 152 -13.14 10.48 -5.54
C TYR A 152 -13.86 10.67 -6.89
N GLN A 153 -15.17 10.94 -6.88
CA GLN A 153 -15.93 11.14 -8.12
C GLN A 153 -15.53 12.46 -8.78
N TYR A 154 -15.33 13.52 -7.99
CA TYR A 154 -14.79 14.80 -8.47
C TYR A 154 -13.50 14.63 -9.27
N PHE A 155 -12.58 13.77 -8.80
CA PHE A 155 -11.31 13.48 -9.46
C PHE A 155 -11.43 12.54 -10.67
N LEU A 156 -12.28 11.50 -10.58
CA LEU A 156 -12.58 10.62 -11.72
C LEU A 156 -13.18 11.40 -12.89
N ASP A 157 -14.17 12.26 -12.62
CA ASP A 157 -14.83 13.09 -13.62
C ASP A 157 -13.87 14.08 -14.29
N ARG A 158 -12.74 14.39 -13.63
CA ARG A 158 -11.66 15.24 -14.13
C ARG A 158 -10.49 14.46 -14.72
N GLY A 159 -10.66 13.16 -14.93
CA GLY A 159 -9.70 12.32 -15.65
C GLY A 159 -8.50 11.85 -14.83
N VAL A 160 -8.54 11.94 -13.50
CA VAL A 160 -7.50 11.31 -12.67
C VAL A 160 -7.63 9.79 -12.80
N CYS A 161 -6.52 9.12 -13.10
CA CYS A 161 -6.54 7.68 -13.28
C CYS A 161 -6.74 6.93 -11.96
N THR A 162 -7.37 5.77 -12.02
CA THR A 162 -7.63 4.92 -10.85
C THR A 162 -6.38 4.51 -10.10
N LYS A 163 -5.21 4.43 -10.77
CA LYS A 163 -3.92 4.12 -10.13
C LYS A 163 -3.47 5.20 -9.15
N HIS A 164 -3.68 6.47 -9.49
CA HIS A 164 -3.39 7.58 -8.58
C HIS A 164 -4.42 7.66 -7.46
N LEU A 165 -5.70 7.42 -7.76
CA LEU A 165 -6.75 7.32 -6.73
C LEU A 165 -6.46 6.21 -5.72
N ASP A 166 -6.08 5.03 -6.20
CA ASP A 166 -5.68 3.89 -5.37
C ASP A 166 -4.52 4.24 -4.41
N LEU A 167 -3.54 5.05 -4.86
CA LEU A 167 -2.44 5.54 -4.03
C LEU A 167 -2.92 6.50 -2.95
N VAL A 168 -3.72 7.51 -3.31
CA VAL A 168 -4.16 8.53 -2.36
C VAL A 168 -5.23 8.00 -1.41
N VAL A 169 -6.04 7.02 -1.79
CA VAL A 169 -6.98 6.34 -0.88
C VAL A 169 -6.22 5.56 0.19
N GLN A 170 -5.16 4.84 -0.16
CA GLN A 170 -4.28 4.20 0.84
C GLN A 170 -3.69 5.25 1.78
N LYS A 171 -3.19 6.36 1.24
CA LYS A 171 -2.65 7.48 2.03
C LYS A 171 -3.71 8.10 2.95
N PHE A 172 -4.94 8.25 2.47
CA PHE A 172 -6.07 8.74 3.26
C PHE A 172 -6.29 7.82 4.46
N ILE A 173 -6.37 6.51 4.27
CA ILE A 173 -6.61 5.53 5.34
C ILE A 173 -5.45 5.53 6.35
N GLU A 174 -4.20 5.71 5.90
CA GLU A 174 -3.05 5.80 6.80
C GLU A 174 -3.18 7.00 7.76
N TYR A 175 -3.57 8.17 7.25
CA TYR A 175 -3.70 9.40 8.03
C TYR A 175 -5.04 9.61 8.70
N SER A 176 -6.08 8.90 8.29
CA SER A 176 -7.41 9.00 8.89
C SER A 176 -7.35 8.65 10.36
N LYS A 177 -8.40 8.99 11.09
CA LYS A 177 -8.60 8.38 12.41
C LYS A 177 -8.94 6.89 12.21
N ASP A 178 -9.32 6.22 13.27
CA ASP A 178 -9.84 4.85 13.27
C ASP A 178 -11.31 4.82 12.79
N ASP A 179 -11.61 5.55 11.71
CA ASP A 179 -12.96 5.84 11.23
C ASP A 179 -13.19 5.42 9.77
N ILE A 180 -12.20 4.80 9.11
CA ILE A 180 -12.34 4.26 7.76
C ILE A 180 -12.56 2.76 7.77
N TYR A 181 -13.58 2.35 7.04
CA TYR A 181 -14.03 0.98 6.94
C TYR A 181 -14.15 0.56 5.47
N ILE A 182 -13.91 -0.72 5.19
CA ILE A 182 -13.99 -1.28 3.86
C ILE A 182 -15.11 -2.33 3.84
N ALA A 183 -16.20 -2.02 3.14
CA ALA A 183 -17.29 -2.93 2.92
C ALA A 183 -17.09 -3.73 1.63
N PHE A 184 -17.40 -5.02 1.70
CA PHE A 184 -17.35 -5.98 0.60
C PHE A 184 -18.77 -6.47 0.38
N LEU A 185 -19.40 -6.00 -0.70
CA LEU A 185 -20.73 -6.43 -1.11
C LEU A 185 -20.59 -7.68 -1.97
N TRP A 186 -20.77 -8.85 -1.36
CA TRP A 186 -20.46 -10.13 -1.99
C TRP A 186 -21.37 -10.43 -3.20
N PRO A 187 -20.91 -11.22 -4.19
CA PRO A 187 -21.73 -11.61 -5.34
C PRO A 187 -23.05 -12.31 -4.98
N SER A 188 -23.09 -13.02 -3.85
CA SER A 188 -24.29 -13.64 -3.30
C SER A 188 -25.44 -12.65 -2.99
N GLY A 189 -25.13 -11.36 -2.79
CA GLY A 189 -26.11 -10.29 -2.61
C GLY A 189 -26.75 -9.85 -3.92
N VAL A 190 -27.70 -10.64 -4.43
CA VAL A 190 -28.35 -10.40 -5.74
C VAL A 190 -29.54 -9.42 -5.60
N GLY A 191 -29.80 -8.64 -6.66
CA GLY A 191 -31.06 -7.91 -6.86
C GLY A 191 -31.23 -6.57 -6.12
N HIS A 192 -30.51 -6.34 -5.02
CA HIS A 192 -30.69 -5.16 -4.15
C HIS A 192 -29.48 -4.19 -4.11
N ARG A 193 -28.55 -4.30 -5.07
CA ARG A 193 -27.30 -3.51 -5.03
C ARG A 193 -27.54 -2.00 -4.92
N ASN A 194 -28.43 -1.43 -5.75
CA ASN A 194 -28.73 0.01 -5.72
C ASN A 194 -29.36 0.47 -4.39
N GLU A 195 -30.16 -0.38 -3.76
CA GLU A 195 -30.78 -0.10 -2.45
C GLU A 195 -29.70 -0.10 -1.35
N VAL A 196 -28.85 -1.12 -1.36
CA VAL A 196 -27.76 -1.31 -0.39
C VAL A 196 -26.70 -0.22 -0.52
N GLU A 197 -26.33 0.18 -1.73
CA GLU A 197 -25.37 1.26 -1.93
C GLU A 197 -25.83 2.59 -1.32
N LYS A 198 -27.13 2.89 -1.37
CA LYS A 198 -27.71 4.09 -0.76
C LYS A 198 -27.69 4.07 0.77
N MET A 199 -27.42 2.93 1.39
CA MET A 199 -27.29 2.83 2.85
C MET A 199 -25.96 3.35 3.36
N PHE A 200 -24.96 3.49 2.49
CA PHE A 200 -23.67 4.06 2.83
C PHE A 200 -23.68 5.58 2.66
N SER A 201 -23.26 6.29 3.70
CA SER A 201 -22.91 7.70 3.66
C SER A 201 -21.39 7.86 3.68
N ASN A 202 -20.90 9.08 3.39
CA ASN A 202 -19.50 9.45 3.54
C ASN A 202 -18.54 8.51 2.79
N ILE A 203 -18.86 8.24 1.52
CA ILE A 203 -18.13 7.30 0.69
C ILE A 203 -16.82 7.94 0.24
N LEU A 204 -15.70 7.36 0.66
CA LEU A 204 -14.36 7.77 0.28
C LEU A 204 -14.02 7.28 -1.13
N TYR A 205 -14.34 6.02 -1.45
CA TYR A 205 -14.00 5.40 -2.73
C TYR A 205 -14.85 4.16 -3.00
N LYS A 206 -15.17 3.89 -4.26
CA LYS A 206 -15.82 2.66 -4.72
C LYS A 206 -14.97 1.97 -5.77
N LYS A 207 -14.92 0.65 -5.70
CA LYS A 207 -14.22 -0.17 -6.69
C LYS A 207 -14.99 -1.44 -7.00
N GLU A 208 -15.15 -1.75 -8.28
CA GLU A 208 -15.61 -3.06 -8.71
C GLU A 208 -14.40 -3.98 -8.93
N ILE A 209 -14.47 -5.19 -8.36
CA ILE A 209 -13.37 -6.15 -8.38
C ILE A 209 -13.89 -7.49 -8.89
N LYS A 210 -13.13 -8.11 -9.78
CA LYS A 210 -13.34 -9.50 -10.22
C LYS A 210 -12.12 -10.34 -9.83
N LEU A 211 -12.37 -11.48 -9.19
CA LEU A 211 -11.33 -12.41 -8.76
C LEU A 211 -11.52 -13.78 -9.41
N ALA A 212 -10.43 -14.48 -9.64
CA ALA A 212 -10.44 -15.91 -9.88
C ALA A 212 -10.81 -16.65 -8.59
N ALA A 213 -11.17 -17.93 -8.67
CA ALA A 213 -11.46 -18.76 -7.51
C ALA A 213 -10.35 -18.71 -6.44
N ARG A 214 -9.09 -18.71 -6.88
CA ARG A 214 -7.92 -18.57 -6.00
C ARG A 214 -7.87 -17.19 -5.33
N GLY A 215 -8.20 -16.13 -6.06
CA GLY A 215 -8.26 -14.76 -5.54
C GLY A 215 -9.34 -14.60 -4.48
N ALA A 216 -10.54 -15.08 -4.75
CA ALA A 216 -11.64 -15.07 -3.78
C ALA A 216 -11.28 -15.86 -2.51
N PHE A 217 -10.69 -17.05 -2.66
CA PHE A 217 -10.17 -17.83 -1.53
C PHE A 217 -9.10 -17.05 -0.73
N ASN A 218 -8.08 -16.51 -1.39
CA ASN A 218 -6.99 -15.78 -0.73
C ASN A 218 -7.51 -14.51 -0.02
N LEU A 219 -8.47 -13.81 -0.62
CA LEU A 219 -9.11 -12.64 0.00
C LEU A 219 -9.86 -13.04 1.27
N LEU A 220 -10.66 -14.10 1.23
CA LEU A 220 -11.41 -14.58 2.40
C LEU A 220 -10.45 -15.05 3.51
N VAL A 221 -9.37 -15.75 3.18
CA VAL A 221 -8.33 -16.07 4.18
C VAL A 221 -7.80 -14.79 4.83
N GLU A 222 -7.41 -13.78 4.03
CA GLU A 222 -6.82 -12.54 4.57
C GLU A 222 -7.77 -11.68 5.41
N LEU A 223 -9.07 -11.71 5.09
CA LEU A 223 -10.12 -11.05 5.87
C LEU A 223 -10.37 -11.76 7.20
N TYR A 224 -10.45 -13.10 7.17
CA TYR A 224 -10.93 -13.87 8.32
C TYR A 224 -9.81 -14.56 9.11
N LYS A 225 -8.53 -14.46 8.74
CA LYS A 225 -7.39 -15.16 9.38
C LYS A 225 -7.23 -14.97 10.90
N HIS A 226 -7.94 -14.02 11.50
CA HIS A 226 -7.98 -13.82 12.94
C HIS A 226 -9.07 -14.68 13.64
N MET A 227 -9.91 -15.40 12.89
CA MET A 227 -11.00 -16.21 13.40
C MET A 227 -10.66 -17.71 13.37
N ASP A 228 -10.96 -18.41 14.45
CA ASP A 228 -10.60 -19.83 14.64
C ASP A 228 -11.21 -20.76 13.57
N TRP A 229 -12.42 -20.46 13.10
CA TRP A 229 -13.14 -21.33 12.15
C TRP A 229 -12.51 -21.39 10.76
N VAL A 230 -11.63 -20.45 10.41
CA VAL A 230 -10.96 -20.39 9.10
C VAL A 230 -10.09 -21.61 8.87
N GLY A 231 -9.51 -22.16 9.94
CA GLY A 231 -8.49 -23.20 9.89
C GLY A 231 -7.09 -22.62 9.70
N THR A 232 -6.12 -23.52 9.49
CA THR A 232 -4.71 -23.16 9.34
C THR A 232 -4.18 -23.54 7.96
N SER A 233 -2.95 -23.14 7.67
CA SER A 233 -2.24 -23.61 6.48
C SER A 233 -2.05 -25.13 6.45
N GLU A 234 -2.05 -25.81 7.61
CA GLU A 234 -1.89 -27.27 7.72
C GLU A 234 -3.16 -28.02 7.27
N ASP A 235 -4.35 -27.49 7.57
CA ASP A 235 -5.63 -28.02 7.08
C ASP A 235 -6.07 -27.44 5.72
N GLY A 236 -5.28 -26.50 5.19
CA GLY A 236 -5.55 -25.81 3.92
C GLY A 236 -6.69 -24.81 3.99
N PHE A 237 -6.90 -24.20 5.16
CA PHE A 237 -8.00 -23.27 5.49
C PHE A 237 -9.36 -23.86 5.17
N GLY A 238 -9.64 -25.03 5.76
CA GLY A 238 -10.85 -25.82 5.49
C GLY A 238 -12.14 -25.01 5.59
N GLY A 239 -12.26 -24.14 6.61
CA GLY A 239 -13.45 -23.32 6.84
C GLY A 239 -13.73 -22.29 5.73
N VAL A 240 -12.68 -21.80 5.07
CA VAL A 240 -12.82 -20.81 3.98
C VAL A 240 -13.48 -21.41 2.75
N LYS A 241 -13.35 -22.72 2.51
CA LYS A 241 -13.95 -23.37 1.34
C LYS A 241 -15.47 -23.24 1.32
N GLN A 242 -16.10 -23.42 2.48
CA GLN A 242 -17.54 -23.23 2.63
C GLN A 242 -17.91 -21.75 2.43
N LYS A 243 -17.18 -20.85 3.09
CA LYS A 243 -17.41 -19.40 2.98
C LYS A 243 -17.27 -18.89 1.54
N LEU A 244 -16.34 -19.47 0.78
CA LEU A 244 -16.14 -19.16 -0.64
C LEU A 244 -17.39 -19.45 -1.46
N ILE A 245 -18.00 -20.62 -1.29
CA ILE A 245 -19.23 -21.00 -2.01
C ILE A 245 -20.39 -20.07 -1.63
N GLU A 246 -20.50 -19.72 -0.35
CA GLU A 246 -21.58 -18.87 0.14
C GLU A 246 -21.46 -17.40 -0.31
N CYS A 247 -20.24 -16.85 -0.37
CA CYS A 247 -20.00 -15.48 -0.79
C CYS A 247 -19.93 -15.35 -2.32
N PHE A 248 -19.35 -16.34 -2.99
CA PHE A 248 -19.11 -16.38 -4.44
C PHE A 248 -19.83 -17.60 -5.06
N PRO A 249 -21.17 -17.66 -5.02
CA PRO A 249 -21.91 -18.74 -5.67
C PRO A 249 -21.59 -18.80 -7.16
N GLU A 250 -21.39 -17.62 -7.75
CA GLU A 250 -20.79 -17.42 -9.06
C GLU A 250 -19.56 -16.51 -8.91
N LEU A 251 -18.50 -16.76 -9.69
CA LEU A 251 -17.25 -15.97 -9.67
C LEU A 251 -17.39 -14.64 -10.44
N GLU A 252 -18.45 -13.91 -10.11
CA GLU A 252 -18.77 -12.61 -10.66
C GLU A 252 -18.01 -11.47 -9.97
N SER A 253 -18.16 -10.27 -10.51
CA SER A 253 -17.62 -9.06 -9.90
C SER A 253 -18.42 -8.65 -8.66
N PHE A 254 -17.71 -8.05 -7.71
CA PHE A 254 -18.27 -7.55 -6.47
C PHE A 254 -17.81 -6.12 -6.21
N GLN A 255 -18.57 -5.38 -5.42
CA GLN A 255 -18.25 -4.00 -5.12
C GLN A 255 -17.57 -3.92 -3.75
N VAL A 256 -16.50 -3.12 -3.70
CA VAL A 256 -15.82 -2.71 -2.49
C VAL A 256 -16.09 -1.23 -2.27
N ILE A 257 -16.55 -0.86 -1.07
CA ILE A 257 -16.87 0.51 -0.68
C ILE A 257 -16.00 0.89 0.51
N PHE A 258 -15.18 1.92 0.33
CA PHE A 258 -14.42 2.57 1.39
C PHE A 258 -15.26 3.73 1.90
N PHE A 259 -15.54 3.78 3.19
CA PHE A 259 -16.39 4.84 3.76
C PHE A 259 -15.94 5.24 5.17
N GLN A 260 -16.26 6.48 5.51
CA GLN A 260 -15.96 7.07 6.82
C GLN A 260 -17.17 6.98 7.75
N SER A 261 -16.99 6.43 8.95
CA SER A 261 -18.02 6.32 9.97
C SER A 261 -17.48 6.68 11.34
N GLU A 262 -18.24 7.47 12.09
CA GLU A 262 -17.82 8.00 13.40
C GLU A 262 -17.65 6.92 14.48
N SER A 263 -18.27 5.75 14.31
CA SER A 263 -18.20 4.67 15.30
C SER A 263 -18.48 3.29 14.71
N ILE A 264 -17.97 2.26 15.39
CA ILE A 264 -18.18 0.86 15.03
C ILE A 264 -19.66 0.45 15.19
N GLU A 265 -20.39 1.04 16.13
CA GLU A 265 -21.82 0.76 16.34
C GLU A 265 -22.65 1.20 15.12
N LYS A 266 -22.30 2.34 14.50
CA LYS A 266 -22.94 2.78 13.25
C LYS A 266 -22.64 1.80 12.11
N VAL A 267 -21.40 1.31 12.03
CA VAL A 267 -20.99 0.29 11.03
C VAL A 267 -21.76 -1.02 11.24
N GLN A 268 -21.90 -1.49 12.48
CA GLN A 268 -22.67 -2.68 12.83
C GLN A 268 -24.14 -2.55 12.43
N LYS A 269 -24.77 -1.39 12.69
CA LYS A 269 -26.14 -1.11 12.24
C LYS A 269 -26.28 -1.16 10.72
N ILE A 270 -25.30 -0.65 9.96
CA ILE A 270 -25.29 -0.76 8.50
C ILE A 270 -25.18 -2.24 8.08
N LYS A 271 -24.26 -3.01 8.68
CA LYS A 271 -24.12 -4.46 8.43
C LYS A 271 -25.45 -5.18 8.63
N GLU A 272 -26.13 -4.94 9.75
CA GLU A 272 -27.40 -5.59 10.09
C GLU A 272 -28.52 -5.24 9.12
N LYS A 273 -28.67 -3.96 8.76
CA LYS A 273 -29.66 -3.52 7.77
C LYS A 273 -29.46 -4.22 6.43
N ILE A 274 -28.22 -4.25 5.93
CA ILE A 274 -27.88 -4.89 4.65
C ILE A 274 -28.13 -6.41 4.71
N ARG A 275 -27.81 -7.06 5.83
CA ARG A 275 -28.13 -8.49 6.04
C ARG A 275 -29.63 -8.75 6.01
N GLY A 276 -30.43 -7.85 6.57
CA GLY A 276 -31.89 -7.92 6.52
C GLY A 276 -32.45 -7.80 5.10
N VAL A 277 -31.88 -6.92 4.26
CA VAL A 277 -32.28 -6.75 2.86
C VAL A 277 -32.04 -8.03 2.05
N TYR A 278 -30.83 -8.60 2.15
CA TYR A 278 -30.49 -9.79 1.36
C TYR A 278 -31.02 -11.10 1.97
N ASN A 279 -31.27 -11.15 3.28
CA ASN A 279 -31.77 -12.31 4.01
C ASN A 279 -30.97 -13.62 3.83
N ILE A 280 -29.65 -13.52 3.59
CA ILE A 280 -28.70 -14.65 3.49
C ILE A 280 -27.60 -14.60 4.57
N GLY A 281 -27.88 -13.89 5.67
CA GLY A 281 -27.00 -13.82 6.85
C GLY A 281 -25.62 -13.22 6.56
N TYR A 282 -24.57 -13.80 7.14
CA TYR A 282 -23.19 -13.30 7.08
C TYR A 282 -22.52 -13.39 5.71
N SER A 283 -23.21 -13.96 4.72
CA SER A 283 -22.63 -14.21 3.40
C SER A 283 -23.00 -13.16 2.38
N SER A 284 -23.79 -12.13 2.74
CA SER A 284 -24.12 -10.98 1.87
C SER A 284 -23.11 -9.83 1.91
N ILE A 285 -22.51 -9.58 3.08
CA ILE A 285 -21.58 -8.46 3.29
C ILE A 285 -20.53 -8.79 4.35
N HIS A 286 -19.31 -8.32 4.11
CA HIS A 286 -18.29 -8.13 5.14
C HIS A 286 -17.93 -6.65 5.23
N ILE A 287 -17.62 -6.14 6.43
CA ILE A 287 -16.95 -4.84 6.58
C ILE A 287 -15.84 -5.03 7.60
N THR A 288 -14.66 -4.49 7.34
CA THR A 288 -13.52 -4.52 8.26
C THR A 288 -13.91 -3.96 9.63
N ASP A 289 -13.27 -4.44 10.70
CA ASP A 289 -13.60 -4.00 12.06
C ASP A 289 -12.56 -3.02 12.64
N THR A 290 -11.33 -3.01 12.12
CA THR A 290 -10.26 -2.10 12.58
C THR A 290 -9.57 -1.35 11.45
N LYS A 291 -8.87 -0.26 11.80
CA LYS A 291 -8.04 0.51 10.88
C LYS A 291 -6.91 -0.32 10.29
N GLU A 292 -6.28 -1.19 11.08
CA GLU A 292 -5.20 -2.07 10.61
C GLU A 292 -5.69 -3.07 9.56
N GLU A 293 -6.91 -3.57 9.71
CA GLU A 293 -7.55 -4.39 8.68
C GLU A 293 -7.86 -3.59 7.42
N ALA A 294 -8.39 -2.38 7.58
CA ALA A 294 -8.65 -1.48 6.44
C ALA A 294 -7.37 -1.16 5.68
N ILE A 295 -6.27 -0.81 6.38
CA ILE A 295 -4.95 -0.59 5.76
C ILE A 295 -4.49 -1.85 5.03
N ARG A 296 -4.49 -3.01 5.70
CA ARG A 296 -4.03 -4.28 5.10
C ARG A 296 -4.83 -4.66 3.85
N MET A 297 -6.15 -4.47 3.88
CA MET A 297 -7.01 -4.77 2.73
C MET A 297 -6.80 -3.74 1.62
N SER A 298 -6.68 -2.45 1.94
CA SER A 298 -6.41 -1.42 0.94
C SER A 298 -5.09 -1.67 0.18
N GLN A 299 -4.06 -2.18 0.85
CA GLN A 299 -2.77 -2.54 0.23
C GLN A 299 -2.88 -3.65 -0.83
N LEU A 300 -3.84 -4.57 -0.68
CA LEU A 300 -4.11 -5.63 -1.65
C LEU A 300 -5.07 -5.19 -2.76
N LEU A 301 -6.08 -4.39 -2.42
CA LEU A 301 -7.19 -4.03 -3.33
C LEU A 301 -6.90 -2.77 -4.16
N CYS A 302 -6.15 -1.82 -3.61
CA CYS A 302 -5.72 -0.58 -4.26
C CYS A 302 -4.33 -0.72 -4.90
N ASN A 303 -4.01 -1.92 -5.38
CA ASN A 303 -2.79 -2.19 -6.14
C ASN A 303 -3.05 -3.32 -7.13
N GLU A 304 -2.85 -3.08 -8.42
CA GLU A 304 -3.02 -4.11 -9.47
C GLU A 304 -2.14 -5.34 -9.21
N ASN A 305 -0.93 -5.14 -8.67
CA ASN A 305 -0.03 -6.23 -8.29
C ASN A 305 -0.52 -6.98 -7.05
N GLY A 306 -1.25 -6.31 -6.15
CA GLY A 306 -1.95 -6.93 -5.02
C GLY A 306 -3.11 -7.80 -5.49
N LEU A 307 -3.91 -7.33 -6.44
CA LEU A 307 -4.98 -8.12 -7.06
C LEU A 307 -4.42 -9.31 -7.87
N HIS A 308 -3.33 -9.11 -8.60
CA HIS A 308 -2.61 -10.20 -9.26
C HIS A 308 -2.12 -11.23 -8.22
N PHE A 309 -1.52 -10.76 -7.13
CA PHE A 309 -1.08 -11.63 -6.04
C PHE A 309 -2.24 -12.47 -5.49
N LEU A 310 -3.39 -11.85 -5.17
CA LEU A 310 -4.58 -12.59 -4.73
C LEU A 310 -4.94 -13.70 -5.74
N ASN A 311 -5.02 -13.38 -7.03
CA ASN A 311 -5.50 -14.32 -8.05
C ASN A 311 -4.56 -15.50 -8.33
N TYR A 312 -3.26 -15.36 -8.12
CA TYR A 312 -2.28 -16.35 -8.58
C TYR A 312 -1.42 -16.96 -7.46
N ALA A 313 -1.35 -16.32 -6.29
CA ALA A 313 -0.46 -16.77 -5.23
C ALA A 313 -1.01 -17.94 -4.42
N LYS A 314 -0.09 -18.65 -3.76
CA LYS A 314 -0.37 -19.64 -2.73
C LYS A 314 0.54 -19.35 -1.53
N PRO A 315 0.29 -18.23 -0.83
CA PRO A 315 1.24 -17.68 0.12
C PRO A 315 1.58 -18.64 1.26
N TYR A 316 0.66 -19.54 1.60
CA TYR A 316 0.79 -20.50 2.69
C TYR A 316 1.35 -21.87 2.29
N GLU A 317 1.79 -22.06 1.04
CA GLU A 317 2.37 -23.33 0.58
C GLU A 317 3.67 -23.68 1.32
N PHE A 318 4.50 -22.68 1.64
CA PHE A 318 5.80 -22.88 2.28
C PHE A 318 5.88 -22.18 3.64
N LEU A 319 5.56 -22.91 4.72
CA LEU A 319 5.55 -22.39 6.10
C LEU A 319 6.86 -21.72 6.54
N GLU A 320 8.01 -22.24 6.10
CA GLU A 320 9.32 -21.66 6.45
C GLU A 320 9.49 -20.24 5.89
N THR A 321 8.75 -19.88 4.83
CA THR A 321 8.75 -18.52 4.30
C THR A 321 8.29 -17.52 5.37
N TYR A 322 7.23 -17.82 6.13
CA TYR A 322 6.76 -16.93 7.20
C TYR A 322 7.77 -16.78 8.32
N LYS A 323 8.37 -17.88 8.79
CA LYS A 323 9.44 -17.83 9.80
C LYS A 323 10.61 -16.98 9.33
N ARG A 324 10.95 -17.02 8.03
CA ARG A 324 11.98 -16.16 7.44
C ARG A 324 11.54 -14.71 7.39
N LEU A 325 10.30 -14.42 7.00
CA LEU A 325 9.75 -13.06 7.00
C LEU A 325 9.73 -12.45 8.41
N ASP A 326 9.34 -13.22 9.43
CA ASP A 326 9.37 -12.73 10.83
C ASP A 326 10.79 -12.41 11.27
N LYS A 327 11.75 -13.29 10.98
CA LYS A 327 13.18 -13.01 11.22
C LYS A 327 13.67 -11.79 10.45
N PHE A 328 13.16 -11.55 9.24
CA PHE A 328 13.50 -10.39 8.43
C PHE A 328 12.96 -9.10 9.05
N LYS A 329 11.70 -9.08 9.52
CA LYS A 329 11.15 -7.93 10.27
C LYS A 329 12.00 -7.62 11.50
N GLN A 330 12.42 -8.63 12.26
CA GLN A 330 13.31 -8.46 13.41
C GLN A 330 14.70 -7.92 12.99
N PHE A 331 15.21 -8.35 11.83
CA PHE A 331 16.45 -7.81 11.27
C PHE A 331 16.31 -6.32 10.91
N LEU A 332 15.20 -5.90 10.29
CA LEU A 332 14.95 -4.49 9.98
C LEU A 332 14.87 -3.65 11.26
N LEU A 333 14.12 -4.12 12.26
CA LEU A 333 13.99 -3.43 13.55
C LEU A 333 15.34 -3.26 14.27
N ARG A 334 16.20 -4.29 14.26
CA ARG A 334 17.54 -4.24 14.87
C ARG A 334 18.48 -3.26 14.19
N ASN A 335 18.28 -3.02 12.90
CA ASN A 335 19.06 -2.06 12.12
C ASN A 335 18.38 -0.68 12.04
N SER A 336 17.25 -0.47 12.74
CA SER A 336 16.46 0.76 12.68
C SER A 336 16.03 1.14 11.25
N ILE A 337 15.86 0.14 10.38
CA ILE A 337 15.46 0.32 8.99
C ILE A 337 13.94 0.42 8.94
N LYS A 338 13.42 1.49 8.32
CA LYS A 338 11.98 1.64 8.09
C LYS A 338 11.52 0.61 7.08
N PHE A 339 10.39 -0.03 7.36
CA PHE A 339 9.80 -1.06 6.49
C PHE A 339 9.45 -0.52 5.10
N ASN A 340 9.08 0.76 5.00
CA ASN A 340 8.76 1.40 3.73
C ASN A 340 9.98 1.68 2.85
N ASP A 341 11.19 1.66 3.41
CA ASP A 341 12.44 1.95 2.71
C ASP A 341 13.07 0.66 2.15
N VAL A 342 12.34 -0.45 2.22
CA VAL A 342 12.82 -1.79 1.87
C VAL A 342 11.83 -2.47 0.94
N ILE A 343 12.37 -3.20 -0.02
CA ILE A 343 11.63 -4.14 -0.86
C ILE A 343 12.33 -5.48 -0.90
N ILE A 344 11.58 -6.56 -0.72
CA ILE A 344 12.07 -7.92 -0.92
C ILE A 344 12.16 -8.15 -2.42
N ASP A 345 13.39 -8.38 -2.89
CA ASP A 345 13.74 -8.43 -4.30
C ASP A 345 14.43 -9.75 -4.62
N GLY A 346 13.66 -10.78 -4.93
CA GLY A 346 14.23 -12.04 -5.34
C GLY A 346 13.28 -13.22 -5.21
N SER A 347 13.87 -14.38 -4.92
CA SER A 347 13.18 -15.67 -5.02
C SER A 347 12.05 -15.84 -4.01
N THR A 348 12.03 -15.06 -2.92
CA THR A 348 10.95 -15.08 -1.92
C THR A 348 9.59 -14.75 -2.53
N THR A 349 9.54 -13.90 -3.57
CA THR A 349 8.30 -13.68 -4.32
C THR A 349 7.80 -14.99 -4.94
N LEU A 350 8.67 -15.84 -5.48
CA LEU A 350 8.26 -17.15 -6.03
C LEU A 350 7.76 -18.11 -4.93
N SER A 351 8.30 -18.00 -3.71
CA SER A 351 7.80 -18.72 -2.53
C SER A 351 6.37 -18.34 -2.21
N LEU A 352 6.06 -17.04 -2.17
CA LEU A 352 4.69 -16.58 -1.91
C LEU A 352 3.71 -16.99 -3.02
N TYR A 353 4.18 -17.10 -4.26
CA TYR A 353 3.36 -17.63 -5.36
C TYR A 353 3.23 -19.17 -5.34
N GLY A 354 3.82 -19.86 -4.35
CA GLY A 354 3.80 -21.32 -4.24
C GLY A 354 4.47 -22.04 -5.40
N LEU A 355 5.47 -21.40 -6.02
CA LEU A 355 6.16 -21.96 -7.20
C LEU A 355 7.37 -22.78 -6.80
N ARG A 356 8.15 -22.26 -5.85
CA ARG A 356 9.28 -22.93 -5.20
C ARG A 356 9.64 -22.22 -3.91
N GLU A 357 10.22 -22.95 -2.98
CA GLU A 357 10.76 -22.38 -1.76
C GLU A 357 12.12 -21.69 -2.02
N SER A 358 12.31 -20.50 -1.46
CA SER A 358 13.59 -19.80 -1.41
C SER A 358 14.41 -20.25 -0.19
N ALA A 359 15.73 -20.30 -0.35
CA ALA A 359 16.65 -20.66 0.74
C ALA A 359 17.07 -19.43 1.56
N ASP A 360 17.21 -18.32 0.85
CA ASP A 360 17.64 -16.98 1.24
C ASP A 360 16.49 -15.98 1.08
N LEU A 361 16.72 -14.76 1.57
CA LEU A 361 15.88 -13.60 1.28
C LEU A 361 16.78 -12.46 0.83
N ASP A 362 16.61 -12.13 -0.44
CA ASP A 362 17.26 -11.02 -1.13
C ASP A 362 16.37 -9.76 -0.97
N PHE A 363 16.97 -8.60 -0.72
CA PHE A 363 16.23 -7.35 -0.58
C PHE A 363 17.03 -6.14 -1.09
N LEU A 364 16.32 -5.04 -1.38
CA LEU A 364 16.91 -3.72 -1.60
C LEU A 364 16.47 -2.81 -0.44
N VAL A 365 17.39 -2.00 0.06
CA VAL A 365 17.13 -0.96 1.08
C VAL A 365 17.57 0.40 0.55
N LEU A 366 16.83 1.47 0.80
CA LEU A 366 17.17 2.78 0.25
C LEU A 366 18.62 3.22 0.51
N ASP A 367 19.10 3.03 1.73
CA ASP A 367 20.45 3.36 2.17
C ASP A 367 21.13 2.13 2.80
N ASP A 368 22.13 1.57 2.13
CA ASP A 368 22.83 0.37 2.60
C ASP A 368 23.66 0.63 3.87
N SER A 369 24.02 1.90 4.15
CA SER A 369 24.77 2.27 5.36
C SER A 369 23.95 2.05 6.65
N SER A 370 22.63 1.90 6.52
CA SER A 370 21.73 1.56 7.63
C SER A 370 21.93 0.15 8.17
N ILE A 371 22.61 -0.74 7.45
CA ILE A 371 22.85 -2.13 7.87
C ILE A 371 24.08 -2.19 8.79
N VAL A 372 23.84 -2.12 10.10
CA VAL A 372 24.87 -2.22 11.14
C VAL A 372 25.17 -3.68 11.52
N VAL A 373 24.13 -4.51 11.56
CA VAL A 373 24.20 -5.92 11.94
C VAL A 373 23.90 -6.79 10.73
N SER A 374 24.95 -7.33 10.12
CA SER A 374 24.81 -8.24 8.98
C SER A 374 24.22 -9.60 9.35
N ASN A 375 23.54 -10.24 8.40
CA ASN A 375 22.99 -11.58 8.55
C ASN A 375 23.19 -12.37 7.27
N LYS A 376 23.83 -13.55 7.35
CA LYS A 376 24.10 -14.41 6.18
C LYS A 376 22.83 -14.92 5.48
N CYS A 377 21.66 -14.81 6.10
CA CYS A 377 20.39 -15.22 5.50
C CYS A 377 19.69 -14.09 4.75
N PHE A 378 20.16 -12.84 4.92
CA PHE A 378 19.56 -11.62 4.36
C PHE A 378 20.64 -10.83 3.62
N GLU A 379 20.57 -10.83 2.30
CA GLU A 379 21.59 -10.22 1.44
C GLU A 379 21.00 -9.05 0.66
N THR A 380 21.77 -7.96 0.56
CA THR A 380 21.39 -6.84 -0.31
C THR A 380 21.57 -7.25 -1.77
N HIS A 381 20.58 -6.95 -2.59
CA HIS A 381 20.51 -7.39 -3.98
C HIS A 381 20.95 -6.28 -4.95
N ASP A 382 21.67 -5.28 -4.46
CA ASP A 382 22.15 -4.11 -5.22
C ASP A 382 22.97 -4.49 -6.46
N SER A 383 23.76 -5.57 -6.40
CA SER A 383 24.52 -6.07 -7.55
C SER A 383 23.62 -6.49 -8.73
N GLU A 384 22.37 -6.83 -8.44
CA GLU A 384 21.40 -7.31 -9.41
C GLU A 384 20.48 -6.19 -9.95
N LEU A 385 20.56 -4.98 -9.39
CA LEU A 385 19.76 -3.82 -9.78
C LEU A 385 19.86 -3.54 -11.30
N LYS A 386 21.06 -3.71 -11.87
CA LYS A 386 21.33 -3.55 -13.32
C LYS A 386 20.41 -4.40 -14.22
N TYR A 387 19.88 -5.50 -13.72
CA TYR A 387 19.01 -6.39 -14.48
C TYR A 387 17.53 -5.99 -14.40
N HIS A 388 17.13 -5.13 -13.45
CA HIS A 388 15.75 -4.63 -13.36
C HIS A 388 15.42 -3.59 -14.42
N GLY A 389 16.42 -2.86 -14.93
CA GLY A 389 16.20 -1.74 -15.85
C GLY A 389 15.47 -0.54 -15.21
N LYS A 390 15.51 -0.44 -13.88
CA LYS A 390 14.84 0.57 -13.05
C LYS A 390 15.74 1.02 -11.91
N GLY A 391 15.54 2.24 -11.43
CA GLY A 391 16.29 2.77 -10.29
C GLY A 391 15.87 2.12 -8.96
N LYS A 392 16.78 2.06 -7.97
CA LYS A 392 16.51 1.50 -6.64
C LYS A 392 15.31 2.18 -5.96
N THR A 393 15.29 3.51 -5.97
CA THR A 393 14.20 4.33 -5.42
C THR A 393 12.87 4.06 -6.12
N GLU A 394 12.87 3.94 -7.45
CA GLU A 394 11.66 3.61 -8.22
C GLU A 394 11.12 2.24 -7.83
N LEU A 395 11.98 1.23 -7.66
CA LEU A 395 11.54 -0.11 -7.23
C LEU A 395 10.92 -0.09 -5.82
N ILE A 396 11.46 0.73 -4.90
CA ILE A 396 11.02 0.78 -3.50
C ILE A 396 9.72 1.61 -3.33
N TYR A 397 9.60 2.75 -4.02
CA TYR A 397 8.54 3.73 -3.74
C TYR A 397 7.39 3.69 -4.74
N ASP A 398 7.63 3.27 -5.97
CA ASP A 398 6.58 3.17 -6.99
C ASP A 398 5.78 1.87 -6.87
N SER A 399 4.49 1.98 -6.53
CA SER A 399 3.58 0.84 -6.36
C SER A 399 3.39 0.00 -7.64
N ARG A 400 3.78 0.54 -8.80
CA ARG A 400 3.85 -0.22 -10.06
C ARG A 400 4.87 -1.36 -9.98
N ASN A 401 5.85 -1.27 -9.08
CA ASN A 401 6.98 -2.19 -8.92
C ASN A 401 6.88 -3.14 -7.71
N TYR A 402 5.85 -3.01 -6.88
CA TYR A 402 5.65 -3.94 -5.77
C TYR A 402 4.19 -4.24 -5.47
N PHE A 403 3.98 -5.30 -4.69
CA PHE A 403 2.78 -5.50 -3.91
C PHE A 403 3.16 -5.59 -2.43
N ILE A 404 2.23 -5.25 -1.54
CA ILE A 404 2.44 -5.37 -0.09
C ILE A 404 1.70 -6.60 0.40
N PHE A 405 2.41 -7.45 1.12
CA PHE A 405 1.84 -8.60 1.81
C PHE A 405 2.53 -8.77 3.15
N TYR A 406 1.79 -9.17 4.17
CA TYR A 406 2.36 -9.38 5.51
C TYR A 406 3.15 -8.17 6.06
N GLY A 407 2.76 -6.94 5.67
CA GLY A 407 3.42 -5.69 6.07
C GLY A 407 4.80 -5.45 5.44
N LEU A 408 5.13 -6.15 4.35
CA LEU A 408 6.40 -6.02 3.63
C LEU A 408 6.13 -5.83 2.13
N LYS A 409 6.97 -5.02 1.47
CA LYS A 409 6.94 -4.83 0.01
C LYS A 409 7.67 -5.98 -0.67
N PHE A 410 7.08 -6.53 -1.72
CA PHE A 410 7.67 -7.56 -2.57
C PHE A 410 7.69 -7.07 -4.01
N ILE A 411 8.82 -7.27 -4.69
CA ILE A 411 8.94 -7.02 -6.13
C ILE A 411 7.81 -7.74 -6.88
N THR A 412 7.21 -7.07 -7.87
CA THR A 412 6.09 -7.70 -8.61
C THR A 412 6.54 -8.96 -9.33
N PHE A 413 5.57 -9.83 -9.59
CA PHE A 413 5.80 -11.04 -10.37
C PHE A 413 6.38 -10.73 -11.76
N SER A 414 5.88 -9.69 -12.44
CA SER A 414 6.35 -9.26 -13.75
C SER A 414 7.74 -8.64 -13.70
N GLN A 415 8.04 -7.81 -12.70
CA GLN A 415 9.34 -7.16 -12.57
C GLN A 415 10.43 -8.18 -12.21
N LEU A 416 10.13 -9.14 -11.34
CA LEU A 416 11.03 -10.28 -11.07
C LEU A 416 11.25 -11.13 -12.32
N TYR A 417 10.19 -11.39 -13.09
CA TYR A 417 10.30 -12.14 -14.35
C TYR A 417 11.22 -11.42 -15.34
N SER A 418 11.08 -10.09 -15.46
CA SER A 418 11.92 -9.24 -16.30
C SER A 418 13.38 -9.30 -15.87
N MET A 419 13.67 -9.07 -14.57
CA MET A 419 15.03 -9.15 -14.05
C MET A 419 15.68 -10.51 -14.30
N LYS A 420 14.98 -11.61 -14.01
CA LYS A 420 15.49 -12.96 -14.24
C LYS A 420 15.74 -13.26 -15.72
N THR A 421 14.89 -12.74 -16.59
CA THR A 421 15.07 -12.87 -18.05
C THR A 421 16.33 -12.13 -18.50
N ASN A 422 16.58 -10.92 -17.97
CA ASN A 422 17.74 -10.12 -18.31
C ASN A 422 19.04 -10.71 -17.74
N ARG A 423 19.02 -11.21 -16.50
CA ARG A 423 20.17 -11.86 -15.86
C ARG A 423 20.51 -13.21 -16.50
N ASN A 424 19.50 -14.00 -16.86
CA ASN A 424 19.61 -15.22 -17.66
C ASN A 424 20.56 -16.32 -17.10
N GLU A 425 20.70 -16.40 -15.77
CA GLU A 425 21.45 -17.49 -15.14
C GLU A 425 20.75 -18.85 -15.35
N GLN A 426 21.49 -19.94 -15.12
CA GLN A 426 20.93 -21.29 -15.25
C GLN A 426 19.68 -21.49 -14.38
N LYS A 427 19.66 -20.95 -13.16
CA LYS A 427 18.49 -21.00 -12.26
C LYS A 427 17.33 -20.14 -12.79
N ASP A 428 17.63 -18.99 -13.37
CA ASP A 428 16.64 -18.03 -13.84
C ASP A 428 15.86 -18.55 -15.04
N ARG A 429 16.52 -19.24 -15.98
CA ARG A 429 15.84 -19.87 -17.12
C ARG A 429 14.73 -20.81 -16.65
N ASN A 430 15.00 -21.58 -15.60
CA ASN A 430 14.01 -22.48 -15.04
C ASN A 430 12.91 -21.74 -14.26
N ASP A 431 13.26 -20.73 -13.47
CA ASP A 431 12.29 -19.86 -12.80
C ASP A 431 11.33 -19.22 -13.80
N CYS A 432 11.85 -18.61 -14.86
CA CYS A 432 11.06 -17.99 -15.93
C CYS A 432 10.11 -19.00 -16.60
N LEU A 433 10.54 -20.25 -16.79
CA LEU A 433 9.67 -21.31 -17.31
C LEU A 433 8.52 -21.64 -16.35
N ILE A 434 8.81 -21.76 -15.04
CA ILE A 434 7.78 -22.04 -14.02
C ILE A 434 6.80 -20.87 -13.93
N MET A 435 7.30 -19.63 -13.91
CA MET A 435 6.48 -18.42 -13.87
C MET A 435 5.54 -18.31 -15.07
N LYS A 436 6.06 -18.56 -16.28
CA LYS A 436 5.23 -18.62 -17.50
C LYS A 436 4.21 -19.75 -17.45
N ALA A 437 4.57 -20.91 -16.90
CA ALA A 437 3.67 -22.05 -16.80
C ALA A 437 2.54 -21.83 -15.78
N SER A 438 2.81 -21.11 -14.68
CA SER A 438 1.79 -20.82 -13.66
C SER A 438 0.69 -19.87 -14.14
N LEU A 439 1.01 -18.92 -15.02
CA LEU A 439 0.02 -18.02 -15.61
C LEU A 439 -0.83 -18.71 -16.69
N ASN A 440 -0.24 -19.64 -17.45
CA ASN A 440 -0.90 -20.29 -18.60
C ASN A 440 -1.66 -21.59 -18.25
N GLY A 441 -1.72 -22.01 -16.99
CA GLY A 441 -2.41 -23.24 -16.57
C GLY A 441 -1.81 -24.55 -17.08
N LYS A 442 -0.62 -24.53 -17.73
CA LYS A 442 0.00 -25.72 -18.35
C LYS A 442 0.73 -26.59 -17.32
N SER A 443 -0.03 -27.43 -16.61
CA SER A 443 0.42 -28.26 -15.48
C SER A 443 1.65 -29.15 -15.79
N TYR A 444 1.71 -29.80 -16.95
CA TYR A 444 2.82 -30.70 -17.29
C TYR A 444 4.18 -29.99 -17.46
N ARG A 445 4.19 -28.77 -18.03
CA ARG A 445 5.42 -27.97 -18.16
C ARG A 445 5.88 -27.44 -16.80
N LYS A 446 4.93 -27.08 -15.94
CA LYS A 446 5.19 -26.67 -14.55
C LYS A 446 5.86 -27.81 -13.77
N LEU A 447 5.29 -29.02 -13.81
CA LEU A 447 5.84 -30.19 -13.11
C LEU A 447 7.25 -30.55 -13.59
N ASN A 448 7.50 -30.56 -14.91
CA ASN A 448 8.82 -30.86 -15.46
C ASN A 448 9.87 -29.80 -15.04
N ALA A 449 9.51 -28.51 -15.09
CA ALA A 449 10.40 -27.44 -14.65
C ALA A 449 10.66 -27.46 -13.13
N GLN A 450 9.65 -27.77 -12.31
CA GLN A 450 9.82 -27.98 -10.87
C GLN A 450 10.72 -29.18 -10.57
N PHE A 451 10.60 -30.28 -11.31
CA PHE A 451 11.47 -31.45 -11.17
C PHE A 451 12.92 -31.12 -11.53
N LYS A 452 13.17 -30.43 -12.65
CA LYS A 452 14.50 -29.97 -13.03
C LYS A 452 15.12 -29.05 -11.97
N GLN A 453 14.31 -28.18 -11.37
CA GLN A 453 14.74 -27.32 -10.28
C GLN A 453 15.18 -28.12 -9.05
N LYS A 454 14.34 -29.08 -8.63
CA LYS A 454 14.60 -29.92 -7.48
C LYS A 454 15.90 -30.67 -7.67
N LEU A 455 16.13 -31.24 -8.85
CA LEU A 455 17.40 -31.90 -9.20
C LEU A 455 18.60 -30.94 -9.11
N PHE A 456 18.48 -29.72 -9.63
CA PHE A 456 19.55 -28.71 -9.56
C PHE A 456 19.91 -28.34 -8.12
N TYR A 457 18.91 -28.01 -7.29
CA TYR A 457 19.15 -27.67 -5.88
C TYR A 457 19.60 -28.85 -5.04
N THR A 458 19.10 -30.07 -5.31
CA THR A 458 19.62 -31.29 -4.68
C THR A 458 21.08 -31.51 -5.04
N LYS A 459 21.49 -31.27 -6.28
CA LYS A 459 22.91 -31.35 -6.69
C LYS A 459 23.78 -30.33 -5.95
N ILE A 460 23.30 -29.09 -5.78
CA ILE A 460 24.00 -28.06 -4.99
C ILE A 460 24.10 -28.47 -3.52
N ARG A 461 23.00 -28.95 -2.90
CA ARG A 461 23.00 -29.42 -1.51
C ARG A 461 23.93 -30.61 -1.29
N MET A 462 23.91 -31.60 -2.21
CA MET A 462 24.81 -32.75 -2.16
C MET A 462 26.27 -32.31 -2.27
N ARG A 463 26.58 -31.35 -3.16
CA ARG A 463 27.93 -30.79 -3.25
C ARG A 463 28.36 -30.10 -1.96
N HIS A 464 27.52 -29.24 -1.38
CA HIS A 464 27.84 -28.60 -0.09
C HIS A 464 27.96 -29.58 1.09
N SER A 465 27.19 -30.68 1.08
CA SER A 465 27.30 -31.74 2.07
C SER A 465 28.61 -32.52 1.90
N PHE A 466 28.96 -32.85 0.66
CA PHE A 466 30.21 -33.51 0.31
C PHE A 466 31.42 -32.64 0.67
N ASP A 467 31.41 -31.35 0.31
CA ASP A 467 32.49 -30.40 0.64
C ASP A 467 32.67 -30.27 2.17
N ARG A 468 31.56 -30.31 2.94
CA ARG A 468 31.62 -30.34 4.41
C ARG A 468 32.20 -31.64 4.96
N GLN A 469 31.79 -32.79 4.42
CA GLN A 469 32.34 -34.08 4.82
C GLN A 469 33.84 -34.16 4.50
N VAL A 470 34.24 -33.80 3.28
CA VAL A 470 35.65 -33.76 2.88
C VAL A 470 36.45 -32.84 3.79
N LYS A 471 35.95 -31.63 4.08
CA LYS A 471 36.59 -30.71 5.02
C LYS A 471 36.74 -31.35 6.42
N SER A 472 35.66 -31.91 6.96
CA SER A 472 35.67 -32.53 8.29
C SER A 472 36.61 -33.73 8.38
N THR A 473 36.67 -34.57 7.34
CA THR A 473 37.62 -35.69 7.24
C THR A 473 39.06 -35.20 7.15
N LEU A 474 39.32 -34.14 6.37
CA LEU A 474 40.64 -33.54 6.27
C LEU A 474 41.10 -32.87 7.57
N GLU A 475 40.19 -32.24 8.32
CA GLU A 475 40.47 -31.68 9.65
C GLU A 475 40.76 -32.80 10.66
N TRP A 476 39.98 -33.89 10.65
CA TRP A 476 40.19 -35.05 11.50
C TRP A 476 41.53 -35.75 11.22
N LEU A 477 41.94 -35.84 9.95
CA LEU A 477 43.25 -36.40 9.55
C LEU A 477 44.41 -35.42 9.73
N GLY A 478 44.18 -34.16 10.16
CA GLY A 478 45.21 -33.13 10.28
C GLY A 478 45.79 -32.65 8.93
N LEU A 479 45.16 -33.01 7.82
CA LEU A 479 45.64 -32.73 6.46
C LEU A 479 45.04 -31.46 5.84
N TYR A 480 44.04 -30.86 6.49
CA TYR A 480 43.28 -29.74 5.95
C TYR A 480 44.16 -28.55 5.54
N ASP A 481 45.09 -28.12 6.38
CA ASP A 481 45.93 -26.95 6.10
C ASP A 481 46.97 -27.23 5.00
N CYS A 482 47.48 -28.46 4.91
CA CYS A 482 48.34 -28.90 3.81
C CYS A 482 47.59 -28.89 2.47
N VAL A 483 46.42 -29.50 2.41
CA VAL A 483 45.59 -29.57 1.19
C VAL A 483 45.11 -28.17 0.78
N ARG A 484 44.71 -27.34 1.74
CA ARG A 484 44.30 -25.95 1.49
C ARG A 484 45.43 -25.09 0.95
N SER A 485 46.64 -25.26 1.47
CA SER A 485 47.84 -24.54 1.01
C SER A 485 48.26 -24.96 -0.39
N ALA A 486 48.23 -26.27 -0.69
CA ALA A 486 48.50 -26.80 -2.03
C ALA A 486 47.45 -26.31 -3.06
N PHE A 487 46.16 -26.34 -2.70
CA PHE A 487 45.08 -25.87 -3.56
C PHE A 487 45.18 -24.37 -3.86
N ARG A 488 45.55 -23.54 -2.87
CA ARG A 488 45.79 -22.10 -3.06
C ARG A 488 46.99 -21.82 -3.97
N ARG A 489 48.08 -22.59 -3.84
CA ARG A 489 49.23 -22.50 -4.75
C ARG A 489 48.85 -22.87 -6.19
N PHE A 490 48.08 -23.92 -6.38
CA PHE A 490 47.59 -24.33 -7.71
C PHE A 490 46.62 -23.34 -8.34
N LYS A 491 45.78 -22.67 -7.54
CA LYS A 491 44.81 -21.68 -8.05
C LYS A 491 45.46 -20.34 -8.42
N ASN A 492 46.60 -20.00 -7.82
CA ASN A 492 47.40 -18.81 -8.15
C ASN A 492 48.37 -19.02 -9.34
N LEU A 493 48.39 -20.22 -9.92
CA LEU A 493 49.18 -20.57 -11.11
C LEU A 493 48.33 -20.55 -12.41
N LYS A 494 47.12 -19.98 -12.37
CA LYS A 494 46.21 -19.86 -13.51
C LYS A 494 45.78 -18.42 -13.76
#